data_AF-A0A4R9IHS5-F1
#
_entry.id   AF-A0A4R9IHS5-F1
#
_cell.length_a   1.000
_cell.length_b   1.000
_cell.length_c   1.000
_cell.angle_alpha   90.00
_cell.angle_beta   90.00
_cell.angle_gamma   90.00
#
_symmetry.space_group_name_H-M   'P 1'
#
loop_
_entity.id
_entity.type
_entity.pdbx_description
1 polymer ?
#
loop_
_entity_poly.entity_id
_entity_poly.type
_entity_poly.pdbx_seq_one_letter_code
_entity_poly.pdbx_strand_id
1 'polypeptide(L)'
;MKRIFYSIGIILILTLGVLADTPLLDYKTKTKSNEKERTYLLDLLRANLSNEFKQEFVFVVEHFRISGDYAWFRGTAKRKDGKEISLSEDIPYDCCHVEALFKKVNGKWQISESGAFSTDVWWDGIQSRYPKANKEIFQ
;
A
#
# COMPACT_ATOMS: atom_id res chain seq x y z
N MET A 1 -30.61 65.09 10.74
CA MET A 1 -30.93 63.87 9.94
C MET A 1 -29.63 63.35 9.32
N LYS A 2 -28.96 62.38 9.96
CA LYS A 2 -27.73 61.76 9.44
C LYS A 2 -28.12 60.47 8.72
N ARG A 3 -27.77 60.39 7.45
CA ARG A 3 -28.21 59.33 6.54
C ARG A 3 -26.96 58.76 5.86
N ILE A 4 -26.82 57.43 5.98
CA ILE A 4 -26.15 56.49 5.05
C ILE A 4 -24.59 56.56 5.07
N PHE A 5 -23.76 55.51 4.99
CA PHE A 5 -23.86 54.15 4.42
C PHE A 5 -23.02 53.15 5.25
N TYR A 6 -23.59 51.98 5.54
CA TYR A 6 -22.85 50.81 6.01
C TYR A 6 -22.27 50.07 4.80
N SER A 7 -20.95 50.13 4.60
CA SER A 7 -20.26 49.35 3.58
C SER A 7 -19.94 47.96 4.15
N ILE A 8 -20.81 46.98 3.92
CA ILE A 8 -20.51 45.56 4.17
C ILE A 8 -19.62 45.08 3.01
N GLY A 9 -18.32 45.01 3.24
CA GLY A 9 -17.38 44.36 2.33
C GLY A 9 -17.46 42.84 2.50
N ILE A 10 -18.10 42.15 1.57
CA ILE A 10 -18.05 40.68 1.47
C ILE A 10 -16.69 40.32 0.86
N ILE A 11 -15.76 39.87 1.70
CA ILE A 11 -14.51 39.25 1.23
C ILE A 11 -14.85 37.79 0.85
N LEU A 12 -15.02 37.55 -0.44
CA LEU A 12 -15.18 36.22 -1.01
C LEU A 12 -13.79 35.57 -1.09
N ILE A 13 -13.43 34.76 -0.09
CA ILE A 13 -12.22 33.93 -0.14
C ILE A 13 -12.51 32.74 -1.06
N LEU A 14 -12.13 32.88 -2.33
CA LEU A 14 -12.06 31.77 -3.28
C LEU A 14 -10.92 30.83 -2.86
N THR A 15 -11.23 29.81 -2.07
CA THR A 15 -10.31 28.67 -1.87
C THR A 15 -10.30 27.84 -3.14
N LEU A 16 -9.45 28.22 -4.10
CA LEU A 16 -9.01 27.32 -5.17
C LEU A 16 -8.21 26.19 -4.51
N GLY A 17 -8.90 25.10 -4.20
CA GLY A 17 -8.25 23.86 -3.81
C GLY A 17 -7.46 23.35 -5.00
N VAL A 18 -6.15 23.55 -4.99
CA VAL A 18 -5.23 22.90 -5.93
C VAL A 18 -5.32 21.40 -5.65
N LEU A 19 -6.00 20.66 -6.52
CA LEU A 19 -5.93 19.20 -6.56
C LEU A 19 -4.52 18.84 -7.04
N ALA A 20 -3.57 18.78 -6.12
CA ALA A 20 -2.23 18.28 -6.43
C ALA A 20 -2.34 16.77 -6.63
N ASP A 21 -1.88 16.28 -7.78
CA ASP A 21 -1.71 14.85 -7.99
C ASP A 21 -0.76 14.28 -6.93
N THR A 22 -1.16 13.17 -6.33
CA THR A 22 -0.32 12.49 -5.35
C THR A 22 0.84 11.82 -6.06
N PRO A 23 2.10 12.12 -5.69
CA PRO A 23 3.25 11.59 -6.41
C PRO A 23 3.27 10.07 -6.39
N LEU A 24 3.71 9.46 -7.50
CA LEU A 24 4.04 8.05 -7.56
C LEU A 24 5.46 7.82 -7.07
N LEU A 25 5.61 7.12 -5.96
CA LEU A 25 6.90 6.84 -5.34
C LEU A 25 7.27 5.36 -5.51
N ASP A 26 8.51 5.09 -5.90
CA ASP A 26 9.06 3.74 -6.01
C ASP A 26 9.84 3.37 -4.73
N TYR A 27 9.36 2.33 -4.05
CA TYR A 27 9.86 1.79 -2.81
C TYR A 27 10.55 0.43 -3.01
N LYS A 28 10.76 -0.02 -4.26
CA LYS A 28 11.48 -1.25 -4.57
C LYS A 28 12.85 -1.26 -3.91
N THR A 29 13.63 -0.22 -4.16
CA THR A 29 14.95 -0.02 -3.56
C THR A 29 14.84 0.78 -2.27
N LYS A 30 15.49 0.28 -1.21
CA LYS A 30 15.56 1.00 0.06
C LYS A 30 16.50 2.19 -0.05
N THR A 31 16.03 3.37 0.36
CA THR A 31 16.79 4.61 0.45
C THR A 31 16.64 5.19 1.85
N LYS A 32 17.47 6.18 2.19
CA LYS A 32 17.34 6.88 3.49
C LYS A 32 15.98 7.57 3.65
N SER A 33 15.38 8.06 2.56
CA SER A 33 14.10 8.77 2.61
C SER A 33 12.91 7.84 2.79
N ASN A 34 12.97 6.61 2.25
CA ASN A 34 11.85 5.66 2.32
C ASN A 34 12.01 4.58 3.40
N GLU A 35 13.18 4.43 4.00
CA GLU A 35 13.52 3.30 4.89
C GLU A 35 12.49 3.06 5.99
N LYS A 36 12.02 4.10 6.68
CA LYS A 36 11.09 3.95 7.79
C LYS A 36 9.71 3.43 7.34
N GLU A 37 9.09 4.08 6.35
CA GLU A 37 7.76 3.70 5.86
C GLU A 37 7.82 2.36 5.09
N ARG A 38 8.85 2.15 4.27
CA ARG A 38 9.10 0.89 3.57
C ARG A 38 9.24 -0.28 4.54
N THR A 39 10.04 -0.11 5.60
CA THR A 39 10.25 -1.17 6.60
C THR A 39 8.96 -1.47 7.33
N TYR A 40 8.22 -0.44 7.76
CA TYR A 40 6.94 -0.61 8.44
C TYR A 40 5.92 -1.40 7.62
N LEU A 41 5.74 -1.06 6.33
CA LEU A 41 4.82 -1.77 5.44
C LEU A 41 5.23 -3.24 5.23
N LEU A 42 6.52 -3.49 5.02
CA LEU A 42 7.01 -4.87 4.87
C LEU A 42 6.91 -5.65 6.19
N ASP A 43 7.07 -5.01 7.35
CA ASP A 43 6.89 -5.66 8.65
C ASP A 43 5.44 -6.03 8.93
N LEU A 44 4.48 -5.20 8.50
CA LEU A 44 3.06 -5.57 8.54
C LEU A 44 2.81 -6.87 7.77
N LEU A 45 3.36 -6.97 6.55
CA LEU A 45 3.21 -8.16 5.71
C LEU A 45 3.94 -9.36 6.29
N ARG A 46 5.17 -9.19 6.81
CA ARG A 46 5.88 -10.27 7.51
C ARG A 46 5.08 -10.80 8.69
N ALA A 47 4.52 -9.92 9.52
CA ALA A 47 3.72 -10.32 10.67
C ALA A 47 2.47 -11.08 10.25
N ASN A 48 1.76 -10.60 9.21
CA ASN A 48 0.60 -11.28 8.65
C ASN A 48 0.94 -12.70 8.16
N LEU A 49 1.96 -12.84 7.31
CA LEU A 49 2.35 -14.16 6.78
C LEU A 49 2.95 -15.07 7.85
N SER A 50 3.71 -14.53 8.81
CA SER A 50 4.27 -15.34 9.89
C SER A 50 3.18 -15.92 10.79
N ASN A 51 2.10 -15.16 11.00
CA ASN A 51 0.95 -15.65 11.74
C ASN A 51 0.17 -16.73 10.96
N GLU A 52 0.08 -16.60 9.64
CA GLU A 52 -0.61 -17.56 8.77
C GLU A 52 0.17 -18.87 8.60
N PHE A 53 1.44 -18.79 8.19
CA PHE A 53 2.27 -19.94 7.83
C PHE A 53 3.17 -20.44 8.96
N LYS A 54 3.12 -19.80 10.14
CA LYS A 54 3.92 -20.16 11.34
C LYS A 54 5.43 -20.21 11.10
N GLN A 55 5.93 -19.34 10.22
CA GLN A 55 7.35 -19.23 9.87
C GLN A 55 7.72 -17.79 9.48
N GLU A 56 8.96 -17.39 9.70
CA GLU A 56 9.40 -16.01 9.43
C GLU A 56 9.91 -15.83 7.99
N PHE A 57 9.59 -14.68 7.39
CA PHE A 57 9.90 -14.40 5.99
C PHE A 57 10.77 -13.15 5.79
N VAL A 58 11.53 -13.17 4.70
CA VAL A 58 12.13 -12.01 4.05
C VAL A 58 11.64 -11.92 2.61
N PHE A 59 11.63 -10.72 2.06
CA PHE A 59 11.07 -10.47 0.72
C PHE A 59 12.15 -10.01 -0.25
N VAL A 60 12.17 -10.63 -1.42
CA VAL A 60 12.79 -10.08 -2.62
C VAL A 60 11.75 -9.19 -3.29
N VAL A 61 11.98 -7.87 -3.23
CA VAL A 61 11.00 -6.88 -3.70
C VAL A 61 11.14 -6.69 -5.20
N GLU A 62 10.09 -7.04 -5.94
CA GLU A 62 10.06 -6.93 -7.41
C GLU A 62 9.36 -5.65 -7.84
N HIS A 63 8.28 -5.31 -7.14
CA HIS A 63 7.47 -4.13 -7.35
C HIS A 63 6.99 -3.59 -6.00
N PHE A 64 7.20 -2.30 -5.75
CA PHE A 64 6.65 -1.67 -4.56
C PHE A 64 6.44 -0.19 -4.83
N ARG A 65 5.20 0.22 -5.05
CA ARG A 65 4.87 1.62 -5.35
C ARG A 65 3.84 2.19 -4.39
N ILE A 66 3.96 3.47 -4.11
CA ILE A 66 3.10 4.23 -3.22
C ILE A 66 2.55 5.44 -3.97
N SER A 67 1.28 5.75 -3.76
CA SER A 67 0.69 7.03 -4.16
C SER A 67 -0.44 7.37 -3.19
N GLY A 68 -0.33 8.56 -2.58
CA GLY A 68 -1.29 9.02 -1.58
C GLY A 68 -1.40 8.06 -0.39
N ASP A 69 -2.61 7.56 -0.17
CA ASP A 69 -2.95 6.66 0.93
C ASP A 69 -2.88 5.17 0.55
N TYR A 70 -2.32 4.82 -0.61
CA TYR A 70 -2.23 3.44 -1.08
C TYR A 70 -0.81 3.03 -1.43
N ALA A 71 -0.51 1.75 -1.18
CA ALA A 71 0.73 1.11 -1.58
C ALA A 71 0.44 -0.26 -2.16
N TRP A 72 1.10 -0.63 -3.26
CA TRP A 72 1.02 -1.96 -3.84
C TRP A 72 2.39 -2.61 -3.85
N PHE A 73 2.46 -3.81 -3.26
CA PHE A 73 3.65 -4.63 -3.21
C PHE A 73 3.41 -5.91 -4.01
N ARG A 74 4.43 -6.31 -4.78
CA ARG A 74 4.60 -7.66 -5.33
C ARG A 74 6.06 -8.08 -5.18
N GLY A 75 6.28 -9.31 -4.78
CA GLY A 75 7.61 -9.88 -4.72
C GLY A 75 7.60 -11.36 -4.35
N THR A 76 8.78 -11.87 -4.08
CA THR A 76 8.98 -13.27 -3.72
C THR A 76 9.33 -13.38 -2.23
N ALA A 77 8.67 -14.26 -1.50
CA ALA A 77 9.04 -14.58 -0.13
C ALA A 77 10.14 -15.66 -0.08
N LYS A 78 11.01 -15.55 0.91
CA LYS A 78 11.97 -16.58 1.33
C LYS A 78 11.89 -16.72 2.83
N ARG A 79 12.14 -17.91 3.37
CA ARG A 79 12.29 -18.03 4.82
C ARG A 79 13.50 -17.26 5.29
N LYS A 80 13.36 -16.61 6.43
CA LYS A 80 14.43 -15.85 7.06
C LYS A 80 15.60 -16.74 7.50
N ASP A 81 15.33 -18.00 7.84
CA ASP A 81 16.34 -18.99 8.21
C ASP A 81 17.05 -19.65 7.02
N GLY A 82 16.69 -19.27 5.78
CA GLY A 82 17.28 -19.79 4.55
C GLY A 82 16.82 -21.19 4.14
N LYS A 83 15.91 -21.83 4.89
CA LYS A 83 15.33 -23.13 4.52
C LYS A 83 14.24 -22.97 3.45
N GLU A 84 13.78 -24.10 2.92
CA GLU A 84 12.61 -24.14 2.04
C GLU A 84 11.32 -23.78 2.78
N ILE A 85 10.44 -23.04 2.11
CA ILE A 85 9.13 -22.65 2.63
C ILE A 85 8.32 -23.92 2.90
N SER A 86 7.84 -24.08 4.13
CA SER A 86 6.94 -25.18 4.49
C SER A 86 5.51 -24.73 4.24
N LEU A 87 4.79 -25.40 3.35
CA LEU A 87 3.38 -25.15 3.06
C LEU A 87 2.57 -26.41 3.37
N SER A 88 1.28 -26.25 3.67
CA SER A 88 0.38 -27.39 3.85
C SER A 88 0.18 -28.09 2.51
N GLU A 89 0.20 -29.43 2.52
CA GLU A 89 -0.06 -30.26 1.34
C GLU A 89 -1.56 -30.28 0.95
N ASP A 90 -2.44 -29.87 1.86
CA ASP A 90 -3.90 -29.88 1.65
C ASP A 90 -4.38 -28.72 0.77
N ILE A 91 -3.54 -27.70 0.61
CA ILE A 91 -3.83 -26.51 -0.19
C ILE A 91 -2.86 -26.47 -1.36
N PRO A 92 -3.34 -26.32 -2.61
CA PRO A 92 -2.48 -26.27 -3.78
C PRO A 92 -1.81 -24.90 -3.88
N TYR A 93 -0.85 -24.63 -3.01
CA TYR A 93 -0.06 -23.41 -3.07
C TYR A 93 0.93 -23.45 -4.26
N ASP A 94 1.08 -22.31 -4.93
CA ASP A 94 2.09 -22.09 -5.97
C ASP A 94 3.12 -21.07 -5.48
N CYS A 95 4.20 -21.60 -4.91
CA CYS A 95 5.25 -20.78 -4.30
C CYS A 95 5.99 -19.94 -5.36
N CYS A 96 6.55 -18.78 -5.06
CA CYS A 96 6.68 -18.13 -3.76
C CYS A 96 6.26 -16.65 -3.80
N HIS A 97 5.42 -16.30 -4.76
CA HIS A 97 4.95 -14.93 -4.96
C HIS A 97 4.06 -14.49 -3.80
N VAL A 98 4.14 -13.21 -3.50
CA VAL A 98 3.37 -12.53 -2.46
C VAL A 98 3.00 -11.15 -2.97
N GLU A 99 1.74 -10.79 -2.83
CA GLU A 99 1.25 -9.45 -3.10
C GLU A 99 0.46 -8.90 -1.93
N ALA A 100 0.51 -7.57 -1.80
CA ALA A 100 -0.27 -6.88 -0.79
C ALA A 100 -0.66 -5.48 -1.25
N LEU A 101 -1.94 -5.14 -1.03
CA LEU A 101 -2.43 -3.78 -1.05
C LEU A 101 -2.45 -3.24 0.38
N PHE A 102 -1.74 -2.15 0.59
CA PHE A 102 -1.81 -1.38 1.83
C PHE A 102 -2.65 -0.14 1.64
N LYS A 103 -3.35 0.25 2.71
CA LYS A 103 -4.12 1.49 2.78
C LYS A 103 -3.81 2.23 4.08
N LYS A 104 -3.65 3.54 3.98
CA LYS A 104 -3.53 4.43 5.13
C LYS A 104 -4.94 4.79 5.60
N VAL A 105 -5.25 4.46 6.86
CA VAL A 105 -6.52 4.77 7.52
C VAL A 105 -6.21 5.57 8.78
N ASN A 106 -6.74 6.79 8.87
CA ASN A 106 -6.46 7.71 9.99
C ASN A 106 -4.95 7.89 10.26
N GLY A 107 -4.17 8.02 9.18
CA GLY A 107 -2.71 8.21 9.25
C GLY A 107 -1.89 6.94 9.55
N LYS A 108 -2.52 5.77 9.69
CA LYS A 108 -1.82 4.50 9.97
C LYS A 108 -1.97 3.53 8.79
N TRP A 109 -0.88 2.90 8.38
CA TRP A 109 -0.95 1.86 7.35
C TRP A 109 -1.53 0.56 7.90
N GLN A 110 -2.32 -0.09 7.05
CA GLN A 110 -2.92 -1.39 7.29
C GLN A 110 -2.88 -2.20 5.99
N ILE A 111 -2.83 -3.53 6.10
CA ILE A 111 -3.08 -4.42 4.96
C ILE A 111 -4.57 -4.38 4.68
N SER A 112 -4.94 -4.01 3.45
CA SER A 112 -6.32 -4.06 2.97
C SER A 112 -6.63 -5.37 2.25
N GLU A 113 -5.66 -5.86 1.48
CA GLU A 113 -5.73 -7.13 0.75
C GLU A 113 -4.32 -7.73 0.75
N SER A 114 -4.20 -9.05 0.88
CA SER A 114 -2.94 -9.76 0.73
C SER A 114 -3.18 -11.18 0.25
N GLY A 115 -2.26 -11.68 -0.56
CA GLY A 115 -2.22 -13.06 -1.03
C GLY A 115 -0.78 -13.53 -1.08
N ALA A 116 -0.58 -14.80 -0.71
CA ALA A 116 0.71 -15.44 -0.79
C ALA A 116 0.53 -16.84 -1.37
N PHE A 117 1.43 -17.20 -2.30
CA PHE A 117 1.53 -18.54 -2.85
C PHE A 117 0.26 -19.02 -3.57
N SER A 118 -0.49 -18.12 -4.21
CA SER A 118 -1.73 -18.44 -4.92
C SER A 118 -1.51 -19.02 -6.32
N THR A 119 -2.27 -20.06 -6.69
CA THR A 119 -2.20 -20.64 -8.04
C THR A 119 -2.74 -19.76 -9.16
N ASP A 120 -3.46 -18.69 -8.84
CA ASP A 120 -4.15 -17.84 -9.81
C ASP A 120 -4.07 -16.35 -9.45
N VAL A 121 -4.52 -15.50 -10.36
CA VAL A 121 -4.54 -14.04 -10.31
C VAL A 121 -5.63 -13.55 -9.33
N TRP A 122 -5.41 -13.78 -8.04
CA TRP A 122 -6.35 -13.36 -6.99
C TRP A 122 -6.57 -11.85 -6.93
N TRP A 123 -5.57 -11.08 -7.40
CA TRP A 123 -5.58 -9.62 -7.39
C TRP A 123 -6.43 -9.01 -8.50
N ASP A 124 -7.03 -9.82 -9.37
CA ASP A 124 -8.00 -9.31 -10.33
C ASP A 124 -9.17 -8.59 -9.64
N GLY A 125 -9.61 -7.49 -10.25
CA GLY A 125 -10.64 -6.63 -9.70
C GLY A 125 -10.25 -5.77 -8.49
N ILE A 126 -9.02 -5.85 -7.96
CA ILE A 126 -8.58 -4.96 -6.85
C ILE A 126 -8.76 -3.48 -7.22
N GLN A 127 -8.41 -3.09 -8.45
CA GLN A 127 -8.57 -1.70 -8.90
C GLN A 127 -10.03 -1.23 -8.85
N SER A 128 -10.99 -2.13 -9.10
CA SER A 128 -12.42 -1.84 -9.01
C SER A 128 -12.90 -1.74 -7.56
N ARG A 129 -12.36 -2.57 -6.65
CA ARG A 129 -12.67 -2.51 -5.21
C ARG A 129 -12.05 -1.30 -4.52
N TYR A 130 -10.93 -0.79 -5.05
CA TYR A 130 -10.18 0.35 -4.50
C TYR A 130 -10.02 1.48 -5.53
N PRO A 131 -11.11 2.14 -5.96
CA PRO A 131 -11.09 3.13 -7.05
C PRO A 131 -10.33 4.41 -6.72
N LYS A 132 -9.96 4.62 -5.44
CA LYS A 132 -9.13 5.76 -4.98
C LYS A 132 -7.63 5.47 -5.04
N ALA A 133 -7.23 4.22 -5.28
CA ALA A 133 -5.83 3.89 -5.50
C ALA A 133 -5.41 4.37 -6.90
N ASN A 134 -4.29 5.09 -6.99
CA ASN A 134 -3.73 5.44 -8.30
C ASN A 134 -3.39 4.15 -9.06
N LYS A 135 -3.93 3.97 -10.28
CA LYS A 135 -3.74 2.76 -11.09
C LYS A 135 -2.26 2.47 -11.40
N GLU A 136 -1.41 3.48 -11.42
CA GLU A 136 0.02 3.35 -11.69
C GLU A 136 0.79 2.64 -10.58
N ILE A 137 0.21 2.50 -9.38
CA ILE A 137 0.83 1.67 -8.32
C ILE A 137 0.80 0.19 -8.69
N PHE A 138 -0.04 -0.26 -9.63
CA PHE A 138 -0.17 -1.67 -10.03
C PHE A 138 0.66 -2.06 -11.26
N GLN A 139 1.16 -1.07 -12.01
CA GLN A 139 1.80 -1.26 -13.32
C GLN A 139 3.31 -1.47 -13.23
#